data_AF-A0A822CDA2-F1
#
_entry.id   AF-A0A822CDA2-F1
#
_cell.length_a   1.000
_cell.length_b   1.000
_cell.length_c   1.000
_cell.angle_alpha   90.00
_cell.angle_beta   90.00
_cell.angle_gamma   90.00
#
_symmetry.space_group_name_H-M   'P 1'
#
loop_
_entity.id
_entity.type
_entity.pdbx_description
1 polymer ?
#
loop_
_entity_poly.entity_id
_entity_poly.type
_entity_poly.pdbx_seq_one_letter_code
_entity_poly.pdbx_strand_id
1 'polypeptide(L)'
;MRLLIDIGNLIDHLIAYHSDDASSINIALKIYSHSSMYYGIFEQNINKLCNHFNVIKYLYKNKLCGTQQHLRFVIIQRIAIQIELFSLSNFRTLTQIDQQVIFKLFELSIHRYSE
;
A
#
# COMPACT_ATOMS: atom_id res chain seq x y z
N MET A 1 7.72 -13.00 2.69
CA MET A 1 8.54 -13.58 1.59
C MET A 1 8.03 -14.90 1.09
N ARG A 2 7.81 -15.92 1.93
CA ARG A 2 7.25 -17.21 1.49
C ARG A 2 5.95 -17.07 0.68
N LEU A 3 5.01 -16.25 1.17
CA LEU A 3 3.77 -15.94 0.44
C LEU A 3 3.99 -15.33 -0.95
N LEU A 4 4.97 -14.44 -1.12
CA LEU A 4 5.29 -13.85 -2.44
C LEU A 4 5.78 -14.93 -3.41
N ILE A 5 6.64 -15.83 -2.95
CA ILE A 5 7.16 -16.93 -3.76
C ILE A 5 6.02 -17.90 -4.12
N ASP A 6 5.19 -18.27 -3.15
CA ASP A 6 4.07 -19.20 -3.35
C ASP A 6 3.04 -18.64 -4.34
N ILE A 7 2.71 -17.35 -4.25
CA ILE A 7 1.79 -16.69 -5.19
C ILE A 7 2.43 -16.54 -6.57
N GLY A 8 3.74 -16.25 -6.65
CA GLY A 8 4.46 -16.21 -7.92
C GLY A 8 4.37 -17.54 -8.67
N ASN A 9 4.60 -18.65 -7.97
CA ASN A 9 4.47 -20.00 -8.54
C ASN A 9 3.03 -20.31 -8.96
N LEU A 10 2.03 -19.83 -8.21
CA LEU A 10 0.62 -19.99 -8.55
C LEU A 10 0.26 -19.22 -9.82
N ILE A 11 0.78 -18.01 -10.00
CA ILE A 11 0.60 -17.22 -11.22
C ILE A 11 1.21 -17.97 -12.42
N ASP A 12 2.41 -18.52 -12.27
CA ASP A 12 3.06 -19.31 -13.33
C ASP A 12 2.25 -20.54 -13.71
N HIS A 13 1.69 -21.23 -12.71
CA HIS A 13 0.81 -22.37 -12.93
C HIS A 13 -0.49 -21.96 -13.65
N LEU A 14 -1.12 -20.86 -13.23
CA LEU A 14 -2.33 -20.37 -13.89
C LEU A 14 -2.07 -19.96 -15.33
N ILE A 15 -0.95 -19.30 -15.61
CA ILE A 15 -0.58 -18.92 -16.98
C ILE A 15 -0.30 -20.15 -17.85
N ALA A 16 0.36 -21.16 -17.30
CA ALA A 16 0.74 -22.37 -18.04
C ALA A 16 -0.45 -23.31 -18.33
N TYR A 17 -1.38 -23.47 -17.38
CA TYR A 17 -2.43 -24.48 -17.45
C TYR A 17 -3.86 -23.92 -17.55
N HIS A 18 -4.07 -22.65 -17.20
CA HIS A 18 -5.39 -22.00 -17.13
C HIS A 18 -5.34 -20.58 -17.70
N SER A 19 -4.68 -20.40 -18.84
CA SER A 19 -4.49 -19.10 -19.48
C SER A 19 -5.78 -18.33 -19.76
N ASP A 20 -6.91 -19.05 -19.87
CA ASP A 20 -8.21 -18.48 -20.20
C ASP A 20 -8.97 -17.97 -18.95
N ASP A 21 -8.50 -18.30 -17.74
CA ASP A 21 -9.06 -17.82 -16.48
C ASP A 21 -8.42 -16.48 -16.07
N ALA A 22 -8.72 -15.45 -16.85
CA ALA A 22 -8.27 -14.08 -16.59
C ALA A 22 -8.71 -13.57 -15.21
N SER A 23 -9.82 -14.09 -14.66
CA SER A 23 -10.36 -13.67 -13.36
C SER A 23 -9.46 -14.10 -12.20
N SER A 24 -9.06 -15.37 -12.17
CA SER A 24 -8.16 -15.92 -11.16
C SER A 24 -6.76 -15.33 -11.29
N ILE A 25 -6.28 -15.14 -12.52
CA ILE A 25 -4.99 -14.49 -12.78
C ILE A 25 -5.00 -13.05 -12.24
N ASN A 26 -6.05 -12.27 -12.51
CA ASN A 26 -6.19 -10.91 -12.00
C ASN A 26 -6.25 -10.83 -10.48
N ILE A 27 -6.92 -11.78 -9.81
CA ILE A 27 -6.94 -11.85 -8.35
C ILE A 27 -5.54 -12.19 -7.82
N ALA A 28 -4.86 -13.18 -8.40
CA ALA A 28 -3.51 -13.56 -7.99
C ALA A 28 -2.52 -12.40 -8.16
N LEU A 29 -2.60 -11.66 -9.26
CA LEU A 29 -1.82 -10.43 -9.51
C LEU A 29 -2.08 -9.33 -8.48
N LYS A 30 -3.34 -9.12 -8.08
CA LYS A 30 -3.69 -8.15 -7.03
C LYS A 30 -3.09 -8.55 -5.69
N ILE A 31 -3.13 -9.83 -5.32
CA ILE A 31 -2.54 -10.31 -4.07
C ILE A 31 -1.00 -10.20 -4.15
N TYR A 32 -0.40 -10.54 -5.29
CA TYR A 32 1.04 -10.43 -5.51
C TYR A 32 1.54 -8.98 -5.41
N SER A 33 0.88 -8.04 -6.08
CA SER A 33 1.20 -6.60 -6.02
C SER A 33 0.95 -6.00 -4.62
N HIS A 34 -0.14 -6.36 -3.96
CA HIS A 34 -0.37 -5.90 -2.59
C HIS A 34 0.66 -6.46 -1.62
N SER A 35 1.02 -7.74 -1.71
CA SER A 35 2.01 -8.34 -0.81
C SER A 35 3.43 -7.80 -1.04
N SER A 36 3.75 -7.28 -2.22
CA SER A 36 5.04 -6.63 -2.50
C SER A 36 5.10 -5.16 -2.08
N MET A 37 3.97 -4.45 -2.08
CA MET A 37 3.91 -3.03 -1.75
C MET A 37 3.39 -2.73 -0.34
N TYR A 38 2.82 -3.73 0.36
CA TYR A 38 2.26 -3.55 1.69
C TYR A 38 3.32 -3.67 2.79
N TYR A 39 3.87 -2.54 3.20
CA TYR A 39 4.83 -2.42 4.30
C TYR A 39 4.15 -2.11 5.65
N GLY A 40 2.96 -2.67 5.87
CA GLY A 40 2.19 -2.51 7.10
C GLY A 40 1.15 -1.38 7.08
N ILE A 41 1.18 -0.49 6.08
CA ILE A 41 0.16 0.56 5.87
C ILE A 41 -0.09 0.75 4.37
N PHE A 42 -1.36 0.92 3.99
CA PHE A 42 -1.72 1.35 2.64
C PHE A 42 -1.60 2.87 2.51
N GLU A 43 -0.91 3.35 1.48
CA GLU A 43 -0.79 4.78 1.17
C GLU A 43 -2.17 5.49 1.12
N GLN A 44 -3.17 4.81 0.58
CA GLN A 44 -4.56 5.31 0.53
C GLN A 44 -5.14 5.60 1.92
N ASN A 45 -4.77 4.83 2.94
CA ASN A 45 -5.25 5.04 4.31
C ASN A 45 -4.59 6.27 4.94
N ILE A 46 -3.31 6.50 4.66
CA ILE A 46 -2.60 7.71 5.10
C ILE A 46 -3.19 8.96 4.45
N ASN A 47 -3.49 8.90 3.15
CA ASN A 47 -4.16 10.01 2.45
C ASN A 47 -5.52 10.34 3.08
N LYS A 48 -6.30 9.32 3.47
CA LYS A 48 -7.57 9.52 4.21
C LYS A 48 -7.34 10.17 5.58
N LEU A 49 -6.33 9.71 6.34
CA LEU A 49 -5.99 10.27 7.66
C LEU A 49 -5.53 11.73 7.56
N CYS A 50 -4.69 12.06 6.59
CA CYS A 50 -4.26 13.42 6.29
C CYS A 50 -5.45 14.33 5.94
N ASN A 51 -6.37 13.86 5.09
CA ASN A 51 -7.57 14.61 4.72
C ASN A 51 -8.47 14.84 5.94
N HIS A 52 -8.69 13.81 6.74
CA HIS A 52 -9.48 13.90 7.97
C HIS A 52 -8.87 14.90 8.97
N PHE A 53 -7.55 14.85 9.17
CA PHE A 53 -6.83 15.79 10.01
C PHE A 53 -6.97 17.23 9.51
N ASN A 54 -6.89 17.46 8.20
CA ASN A 54 -7.05 18.79 7.62
C ASN A 54 -8.44 19.36 7.87
N VAL A 55 -9.49 18.53 7.77
CA VAL A 55 -10.87 18.92 8.09
C VAL A 55 -10.99 19.28 9.58
N ILE A 56 -10.48 18.44 10.48
CA ILE A 56 -10.47 18.69 11.93
C ILE A 56 -9.73 20.00 12.23
N LYS A 57 -8.52 20.16 11.72
CA LYS A 57 -7.71 21.37 11.90
C LYS A 57 -8.45 22.62 11.42
N TYR A 58 -9.17 22.54 10.30
CA TYR A 58 -9.98 23.65 9.80
C TYR A 58 -11.15 23.98 10.74
N LEU A 59 -11.91 22.97 11.18
CA LEU A 59 -13.05 23.15 12.08
C LEU A 59 -12.65 23.72 13.44
N TYR A 60 -11.47 23.37 13.94
CA TYR A 60 -10.97 23.83 15.22
C TYR A 60 -10.17 25.15 15.14
N LYS A 61 -9.82 25.65 13.95
CA LYS A 61 -8.98 26.84 13.75
C LYS A 61 -9.45 28.08 14.54
N ASN A 62 -10.76 28.23 14.74
CA ASN A 62 -11.37 29.33 15.50
C ASN A 62 -11.80 28.96 16.93
N LYS A 63 -11.80 27.68 17.30
CA LYS A 63 -12.19 27.18 18.63
C LYS A 63 -11.00 26.91 19.55
N LEU A 64 -9.77 26.93 19.02
CA LEU A 64 -8.54 26.62 19.76
C LEU A 64 -8.01 27.77 20.62
N CYS A 65 -8.55 28.99 20.50
CA CYS A 65 -8.26 30.08 21.43
C CYS A 65 -8.89 29.76 22.79
N GLY A 66 -8.08 29.30 23.74
CA GLY A 66 -8.47 29.12 25.15
C GLY A 66 -8.80 27.69 25.59
N THR A 67 -8.92 26.72 24.68
CA THR A 67 -9.28 25.32 25.03
C THR A 67 -8.10 24.35 24.80
N GLN A 68 -7.36 24.03 25.85
CA GLN A 68 -6.17 23.15 25.78
C GLN A 68 -6.48 21.70 25.34
N GLN A 69 -7.70 21.21 25.60
CA GLN A 69 -8.09 19.82 25.30
C GLN A 69 -8.17 19.54 23.78
N HIS A 70 -8.72 20.47 23.00
CA HIS A 70 -8.79 20.35 21.54
C HIS A 70 -7.40 20.43 20.90
N LEU A 71 -6.50 21.23 21.48
CA LEU A 71 -5.10 21.36 21.08
C LEU A 71 -4.34 20.03 21.27
N ARG A 72 -4.53 19.37 22.42
CA ARG A 72 -3.93 18.06 22.70
C ARG A 72 -4.37 17.00 21.70
N PHE A 73 -5.67 16.93 21.39
CA PHE A 73 -6.20 15.97 20.42
C PHE A 73 -5.60 16.17 19.02
N VAL A 74 -5.52 17.41 18.54
CA VAL A 74 -4.91 17.74 17.24
C VAL A 74 -3.42 17.36 17.21
N ILE A 75 -2.68 17.60 18.29
CA ILE A 75 -1.25 17.22 18.38
C ILE A 75 -1.08 15.70 18.33
N ILE A 76 -1.89 14.93 19.06
CA ILE A 76 -1.82 13.46 19.05
C ILE A 76 -2.09 12.92 17.65
N GLN A 77 -3.15 13.40 16.97
CA GLN A 77 -3.44 13.00 15.60
C GLN A 77 -2.30 13.32 14.64
N ARG A 78 -1.67 14.49 14.79
CA ARG A 78 -0.53 14.88 13.96
C ARG A 78 0.69 13.97 14.18
N ILE A 79 0.98 13.58 15.43
CA ILE A 79 2.06 12.65 15.74
C ILE A 79 1.80 11.27 15.14
N ALA A 80 0.57 10.76 15.24
CA ALA A 80 0.19 9.48 14.63
C ALA A 80 0.43 9.49 13.11
N ILE A 81 -0.05 10.52 12.41
CA ILE A 81 0.18 10.69 10.97
C ILE A 81 1.67 10.78 10.63
N GLN A 82 2.45 11.49 11.45
CA GLN A 82 3.90 11.63 11.25
C GLN A 82 4.62 10.27 11.36
N ILE A 83 4.23 9.42 12.32
CA ILE A 83 4.80 8.08 12.50
C ILE A 83 4.48 7.20 11.29
N GLU A 84 3.24 7.23 10.81
CA GLU A 84 2.83 6.45 9.63
C GLU A 84 3.56 6.92 8.37
N LEU A 85 3.69 8.23 8.16
CA LEU A 85 4.47 8.82 7.06
C LEU A 85 5.95 8.43 7.15
N PHE A 86 6.52 8.44 8.36
CA PHE A 86 7.91 8.03 8.56
C PHE A 86 8.10 6.56 8.15
N SER A 87 7.17 5.69 8.53
CA SER A 87 7.17 4.28 8.14
C SER A 87 7.10 4.08 6.61
N LEU A 88 6.36 4.93 5.89
CA LEU A 88 6.35 4.90 4.42
C LEU A 88 7.61 5.50 3.79
N SER A 89 8.16 6.57 4.38
CA SER A 89 9.29 7.32 3.83
C SER A 89 10.65 6.63 4.04
N ASN A 90 10.68 5.51 4.76
CA ASN A 90 11.88 4.70 4.89
C ASN A 90 12.21 4.07 3.54
N PHE A 91 12.95 4.81 2.73
CA PHE A 91 13.59 4.32 1.52
C PHE A 91 14.52 3.17 1.87
N ARG A 92 14.01 1.95 1.72
CA ARG A 92 14.82 0.74 1.84
C ARG A 92 15.53 0.49 0.52
N THR A 93 16.76 -0.02 0.60
CA THR A 93 17.41 -0.60 -0.58
C THR A 93 16.60 -1.80 -1.09
N LEU A 94 16.43 -1.86 -2.42
CA LEU A 94 15.79 -3.00 -3.06
C LEU A 94 16.55 -4.28 -2.71
N THR A 95 15.85 -5.23 -2.12
CA THR A 95 16.38 -6.57 -1.90
C THR A 95 16.34 -7.37 -3.21
N GLN A 96 17.08 -8.48 -3.26
CA GLN A 96 17.02 -9.41 -4.39
C GLN A 96 15.60 -9.91 -4.68
N ILE A 97 14.78 -10.06 -3.64
CA ILE A 97 13.39 -10.50 -3.78
C ILE A 97 12.54 -9.38 -4.39
N ASP A 98 12.77 -8.12 -4.00
CA ASP A 98 12.08 -6.98 -4.61
C ASP A 98 12.40 -6.88 -6.10
N GLN A 99 13.66 -7.12 -6.48
CA GLN A 99 14.07 -7.17 -7.89
C GLN A 99 13.37 -8.32 -8.64
N GLN A 100 13.34 -9.53 -8.08
CA GLN A 100 12.64 -10.68 -8.67
C GLN A 100 11.15 -10.38 -8.89
N VAL A 101 10.50 -9.76 -7.91
CA VAL A 101 9.10 -9.35 -8.00
C VAL A 101 8.89 -8.34 -9.12
N ILE A 102 9.74 -7.33 -9.22
CA ILE A 102 9.67 -6.31 -10.27
C ILE A 102 9.84 -6.95 -11.65
N PHE A 103 10.85 -7.81 -11.84
CA PHE A 103 11.04 -8.53 -13.10
C PHE A 103 9.84 -9.41 -13.46
N LYS A 104 9.25 -10.09 -12.48
CA LYS A 104 8.05 -10.90 -12.70
C LYS A 104 6.86 -10.05 -13.15
N LEU A 105 6.63 -8.93 -12.49
CA LEU A 105 5.57 -7.98 -12.89
C LEU A 105 5.81 -7.44 -14.30
N PHE A 106 7.05 -7.18 -14.70
CA PHE A 106 7.37 -6.80 -16.08
C PHE A 106 7.08 -7.92 -17.08
N GLU A 107 7.46 -9.16 -16.79
CA GLU A 107 7.13 -10.33 -17.62
C GLU A 107 5.61 -10.46 -17.80
N LEU A 108 4.85 -10.31 -16.71
CA LEU A 108 3.38 -10.35 -16.70
C LEU A 108 2.76 -9.19 -17.49
N SER A 109 3.37 -8.00 -17.48
CA SER A 109 2.89 -6.86 -18.26
C SER A 109 3.04 -7.02 -19.78
N ILE A 110 3.91 -7.94 -20.22
CA ILE A 110 4.16 -8.26 -21.64
C ILE A 110 3.35 -9.49 -22.06
N HIS A 111 2.69 -10.17 -21.12
CA HIS A 111 1.86 -11.33 -21.44
C HIS A 111 0.66 -10.95 -22.30
N ARG A 112 0.23 -11.89 -23.14
CA ARG A 112 -0.70 -11.72 -24.28
C ARG A 112 -2.10 -11.15 -23.96
N TYR A 113 -2.43 -10.93 -22.69
CA TYR A 113 -3.75 -10.43 -22.28
C TYR A 113 -3.67 -8.94 -21.99
N SER A 114 -4.49 -8.17 -22.71
CA SER A 114 -4.54 -6.70 -22.64
C SER A 114 -5.51 -6.16 -21.57
N GLU A 115 -6.21 -7.03 -20.85
CA GLU A 115 -7.18 -6.70 -19.80
C GLU A 115 -6.54 -6.65 -18.42
#